data_AF-A0A7K8XEQ2-F1
#
_entry.id   AF-A0A7K8XEQ2-F1
#
_cell.length_a   1.000
_cell.length_b   1.000
_cell.length_c   1.000
_cell.angle_alpha   90.00
_cell.angle_beta   90.00
_cell.angle_gamma   90.00
#
_symmetry.space_group_name_H-M   'P 1'
#
loop_
_entity.id
_entity.type
_entity.pdbx_description
1 polymer ?
#
loop_
_entity_poly.entity_id
_entity_poly.type
_entity_poly.pdbx_seq_one_letter_code
_entity_poly.pdbx_strand_id
1 'polypeptide(L)' 'VHSHNLCADYPQGLIDTCQGNSGGPIVCQAKNADYFWLVGLTSWGSGCARARKPGIYTSTQHFYGWILLQMGLYPLKR' A
#
# COMPACT_ATOMS: atom_id res chain seq x y z
N VAL A 1 -2.46 8.22 -11.06
CA VAL A 1 -3.05 7.58 -9.86
C VAL A 1 -4.30 6.85 -10.31
N HIS A 2 -4.42 5.57 -9.99
CA HIS A 2 -5.50 4.70 -10.45
C HIS A 2 -6.30 4.14 -9.27
N SER A 3 -7.43 3.49 -9.54
CA SER A 3 -8.30 2.86 -8.53
C SER A 3 -7.62 1.74 -7.73
N HIS A 4 -6.54 1.17 -8.26
CA HIS A 4 -5.71 0.16 -7.59
C HIS A 4 -4.57 0.77 -6.77
N ASN A 5 -4.54 2.10 -6.59
CA ASN A 5 -3.55 2.79 -5.79
C ASN A 5 -4.13 3.34 -4.49
N LEU A 6 -3.26 3.47 -3.50
CA LEU A 6 -3.47 4.26 -2.28
C LEU A 6 -2.51 5.44 -2.29
N CYS A 7 -2.91 6.52 -1.62
CA CYS A 7 -2.06 7.68 -1.37
C CYS A 7 -1.86 7.82 0.14
N ALA A 8 -0.63 8.05 0.58
CA ALA A 8 -0.34 8.38 1.97
C ALA A 8 0.79 9.42 2.01
N ASP A 9 0.56 10.51 2.71
CA ASP A 9 1.51 11.62 2.92
C ASP A 9 0.93 12.59 3.95
N TYR A 10 1.76 13.49 4.44
CA TYR A 10 1.32 14.71 5.12
C TYR A 10 1.05 15.80 4.08
N PRO A 11 0.01 16.64 4.23
CA PRO A 11 -0.26 17.72 3.27
C PRO A 11 0.93 18.68 3.07
N GLN A 12 1.76 18.84 4.11
CA GLN A 12 2.98 19.65 4.11
C GLN A 12 4.18 18.95 3.42
N GLY A 13 4.09 17.66 3.12
CA GLY A 13 5.22 16.81 2.74
C GLY A 13 6.10 16.49 3.95
N LEU A 14 7.43 16.59 3.80
CA LEU A 14 8.48 16.32 4.81
C LEU A 14 8.72 14.85 5.13
N ILE A 15 7.68 14.02 5.20
CA ILE A 15 7.79 12.60 5.51
C ILE A 15 7.17 11.80 4.36
N ASP A 16 7.99 11.04 3.65
CA ASP A 16 7.54 10.22 2.53
C ASP A 16 8.49 9.04 2.33
N THR A 17 7.98 7.98 1.72
CA THR A 17 8.82 6.93 1.14
C THR A 17 9.58 7.46 -0.07
N CYS A 18 10.79 6.94 -0.28
CA CYS A 18 11.67 7.44 -1.35
C CYS A 18 12.31 6.28 -2.13
N GLN A 19 13.27 6.57 -3.00
CA GLN A 19 13.92 5.53 -3.81
C GLN A 19 14.53 4.44 -2.91
N GLY A 20 14.48 3.19 -3.40
CA GLY A 20 14.96 2.01 -2.65
C GLY A 20 13.94 1.39 -1.70
N ASN A 21 12.79 2.05 -1.45
CA ASN A 21 11.72 1.50 -0.60
C ASN A 21 10.61 0.80 -1.40
N SER A 22 10.69 0.77 -2.74
CA SER A 22 9.69 0.13 -3.60
C SER A 22 9.49 -1.34 -3.24
N GLY A 23 8.24 -1.76 -3.14
CA GLY A 23 7.84 -3.09 -2.64
C GLY A 23 7.76 -3.20 -1.11
N GLY A 24 8.27 -2.23 -0.36
CA GLY A 24 8.17 -2.18 1.09
C GLY A 24 6.71 -2.01 1.58
N PRO A 25 6.39 -2.51 2.79
CA PRO A 25 5.03 -2.52 3.30
C PRO A 25 4.59 -1.13 3.81
N ILE A 26 3.36 -0.73 3.52
CA ILE A 26 2.62 0.25 4.30
C ILE A 26 1.54 -0.48 5.11
N VAL A 27 1.58 -0.30 6.43
CA VAL A 27 0.72 -1.02 7.38
C VAL A 27 -0.15 -0.08 8.20
N CYS A 28 -1.35 -0.54 8.56
CA CYS A 28 -2.24 0.17 9.48
C CYS A 28 -2.61 -0.74 10.66
N GLN A 29 -2.53 -0.22 11.88
CA GLN A 29 -2.94 -0.97 13.06
C GLN A 29 -4.45 -1.24 13.03
N ALA A 30 -4.86 -2.47 13.32
CA ALA A 30 -6.26 -2.82 13.45
C ALA A 30 -6.87 -2.10 14.67
N LYS A 31 -8.09 -1.55 14.50
CA LYS A 31 -8.80 -0.91 15.62
C LYS A 31 -9.01 -1.94 16.74
N ASN A 32 -8.55 -1.59 17.95
CA ASN A 32 -8.70 -2.40 19.16
C ASN A 32 -8.03 -3.79 19.10
N ALA A 33 -6.96 -3.95 18.32
CA ALA A 33 -6.20 -5.20 18.29
C ALA A 33 -4.69 -4.96 18.16
N ASP A 34 -3.90 -5.95 18.59
CA ASP A 34 -2.43 -5.91 18.59
C ASP A 34 -1.84 -6.53 17.31
N TYR A 35 -2.45 -6.21 16.15
CA TYR A 35 -1.93 -6.64 14.86
C TYR A 35 -2.12 -5.55 13.81
N PHE A 36 -1.34 -5.66 12.73
CA PHE A 36 -1.30 -4.69 11.64
C PHE A 36 -1.80 -5.31 10.34
N TRP A 37 -2.57 -4.54 9.59
CA TRP A 37 -2.95 -4.87 8.22
C TRP A 37 -1.90 -4.36 7.26
N LEU A 38 -1.41 -5.22 6.36
CA LEU A 38 -0.68 -4.79 5.17
C LEU A 38 -1.66 -4.20 4.18
N VAL A 39 -1.77 -2.88 4.12
CA VAL A 39 -2.76 -2.18 3.28
C VAL A 39 -2.21 -1.85 1.88
N GLY A 40 -0.89 -1.79 1.73
CA GLY A 40 -0.28 -1.55 0.43
C GLY A 40 1.22 -1.77 0.36
N LEU A 41 1.76 -1.60 -0.84
CA LEU A 41 3.19 -1.68 -1.13
C LEU A 41 3.67 -0.38 -1.76
N THR A 42 4.81 0.15 -1.30
CA THR A 42 5.44 1.34 -1.87
C THR A 42 5.66 1.15 -3.37
N SER A 43 5.19 2.10 -4.19
CA SER A 43 5.29 2.00 -5.64
C SER A 43 6.13 3.14 -6.21
N TRP A 44 5.58 4.34 -6.23
CA TRP A 44 6.22 5.51 -6.85
C TRP A 44 5.73 6.83 -6.24
N GLY A 45 6.39 7.93 -6.59
CA GLY A 45 6.04 9.28 -6.17
C GLY A 45 6.70 10.31 -7.09
N SER A 46 6.23 11.56 -7.05
CA SER A 46 6.81 12.65 -7.86
C SER A 46 7.88 13.40 -7.05
N GLY A 47 9.08 12.84 -7.01
CA GLY A 47 10.07 13.18 -5.98
C GLY A 47 9.68 12.57 -4.63
N CYS A 48 10.31 13.02 -3.55
CA CYS A 48 10.03 12.54 -2.19
C CYS A 48 9.76 13.72 -1.27
N ALA A 49 8.85 13.55 -0.31
CA ALA A 49 8.60 14.47 0.80
C ALA A 49 8.20 15.90 0.35
N ARG A 50 7.56 16.00 -0.82
CA ARG A 50 7.14 17.28 -1.41
C ARG A 50 5.70 17.58 -1.04
N ALA A 51 5.44 18.82 -0.62
CA ALA A 51 4.08 19.27 -0.32
C ALA A 51 3.11 18.96 -1.48
N ARG A 52 1.95 18.40 -1.15
CA ARG A 52 0.89 18.00 -2.11
C ARG A 52 1.33 16.98 -3.17
N LYS A 53 2.41 16.24 -2.94
CA LYS A 53 2.91 15.19 -3.83
C LYS A 53 3.06 13.89 -3.03
N PRO A 54 1.94 13.19 -2.79
CA PRO A 54 1.96 12.04 -1.92
C PRO A 54 2.70 10.85 -2.52
N GLY A 55 3.23 10.01 -1.63
CA GLY A 55 3.64 8.66 -1.97
C GLY A 55 2.46 7.85 -2.48
N ILE A 56 2.68 7.12 -3.58
CA ILE A 56 1.68 6.26 -4.21
C ILE A 56 2.03 4.80 -3.94
N TYR A 57 1.05 4.07 -3.42
CA TYR A 57 1.18 2.68 -3.00
C TYR A 57 0.24 1.80 -3.83
N THR A 58 0.61 0.54 -4.05
CA THR A 58 -0.27 -0.48 -4.61
C THR A 58 -1.22 -0.99 -3.52
N SER A 59 -2.53 -1.01 -3.75
CA SER A 59 -3.51 -1.49 -2.76
C SER A 59 -3.52 -3.02 -2.67
N THR A 60 -3.21 -3.59 -1.50
CA THR A 60 -3.36 -5.04 -1.29
C THR A 60 -4.81 -5.48 -1.31
N GLN A 61 -5.73 -4.64 -0.83
CA GLN A 61 -7.16 -4.92 -0.85
C GLN A 61 -7.69 -5.08 -2.27
N HIS A 62 -7.27 -4.20 -3.20
CA HIS A 62 -7.66 -4.31 -4.61
C HIS A 62 -7.18 -5.63 -5.23
N PHE A 63 -5.96 -6.07 -4.90
CA PHE A 63 -5.36 -7.30 -5.44
C PHE A 63 -5.61 -8.54 -4.58
N TYR A 64 -6.47 -8.48 -3.56
CA TYR A 64 -6.65 -9.58 -2.60
C TYR A 64 -7.02 -10.91 -3.28
N GLY A 65 -7.92 -10.88 -4.27
CA GLY A 65 -8.27 -12.07 -5.04
C GLY A 65 -7.10 -12.66 -5.83
N TRP A 66 -6.25 -11.82 -6.41
CA TRP A 66 -5.04 -12.26 -7.11
C TRP A 66 -4.03 -12.87 -6.13
N ILE A 67 -3.84 -12.26 -4.96
CA ILE A 67 -2.96 -12.79 -3.90
C ILE A 67 -3.45 -14.18 -3.47
N LEU A 68 -4.73 -14.34 -3.17
CA LEU A 68 -5.30 -15.64 -2.79
C LEU A 68 -5.10 -16.71 -3.88
N LEU A 69 -5.26 -16.32 -5.15
CA LEU A 69 -5.02 -17.23 -6.28
C LEU A 69 -3.55 -17.69 -6.31
N GLN A 70 -2.59 -16.77 -6.18
CA GLN A 70 -1.16 -17.13 -6.18
C GLN A 70 -0.75 -17.95 -4.95
N MET A 71 -1.41 -17.75 -3.82
CA MET A 71 -1.18 -18.55 -2.61
C MET A 71 -1.86 -19.93 -2.64
N GLY A 72 -2.64 -20.24 -3.68
CA GLY A 72 -3.41 -21.49 -3.75
C GLY A 72 -4.56 -21.55 -2.72
N LEU A 73 -4.98 -20.40 -2.20
CA LEU A 73 -6.02 -20.25 -1.18
C LEU A 73 -7.38 -19.84 -1.75
N TYR A 74 -7.47 -19.65 -3.07
CA TYR A 74 -8.78 -19.50 -3.71
C TYR A 74 -9.56 -20.79 -3.47
N PRO A 75 -10.81 -20.74 -2.95
CA PRO A 75 -11.60 -21.94 -2.83
C PRO A 75 -11.74 -22.49 -4.25
N LEU A 76 -11.14 -23.65 -4.51
CA LEU A 76 -11.60 -24.50 -5.59
C LEU A 76 -13.10 -24.61 -5.36
N LYS A 77 -13.90 -23.98 -6.23
CA LYS A 77 -15.31 -24.37 -6.35
C LYS A 77 -15.25 -25.86 -6.68
N ARG A 78 -15.36 -26.70 -5.66
CA ARG A 78 -15.80 -28.09 -5.81
C ARG A 78 -17.27 -28.05 -6.21
#